data_AF-A0A7R8VZG8-F1
#
_entry.id   AF-A0A7R8VZG8-F1
#
_cell.length_a   1.000
_cell.length_b   1.000
_cell.length_c   1.000
_cell.angle_alpha   90.00
_cell.angle_beta   90.00
_cell.angle_gamma   90.00
#
_symmetry.space_group_name_H-M   'P 1'
#
loop_
_entity.id
_entity.type
_entity.pdbx_description
1 polymer ?
#
loop_
_entity_poly.entity_id
_entity_poly.type
_entity_poly.pdbx_seq_one_letter_code
_entity_poly.pdbx_strand_id
1 'polypeptide(L)'
;SPFFGEEFQFEVPRKFRYLSLYLYDRDRHLKQDKVLGKVAIKREDLHLYHNKEHWFPIRAVDADSEVQGKAHIEVKFEPVLKGNNELDHHNNRMTVR
;
A
#
# COMPACT_ATOMS: atom_id res chain seq x y z
N SER A 1 -22.45 -1.67 -18.84
CA SER A 1 -21.00 -1.42 -18.84
C SER A 1 -20.76 0.08 -18.74
N PRO A 2 -20.05 0.57 -17.71
CA PRO A 2 -19.77 2.00 -17.57
C PRO A 2 -18.74 2.47 -18.61
N PHE A 3 -18.87 3.71 -19.06
CA PHE A 3 -17.90 4.42 -19.90
C PHE A 3 -17.66 5.80 -19.30
N PHE A 4 -16.40 6.14 -19.02
CA PHE A 4 -16.03 7.39 -18.35
C PHE A 4 -15.52 8.44 -19.34
N GLY A 5 -14.66 8.05 -20.29
CA GLY A 5 -14.12 8.96 -21.31
C GLY A 5 -13.34 10.16 -20.76
N GLU A 6 -12.82 10.07 -19.53
CA GLU A 6 -12.10 11.14 -18.85
C GLU A 6 -10.61 11.16 -19.23
N GLU A 7 -10.04 12.36 -19.31
CA GLU A 7 -8.61 12.59 -19.51
C GLU A 7 -8.02 13.30 -18.29
N PHE A 8 -6.85 12.84 -17.83
CA PHE A 8 -6.19 13.37 -16.64
C PHE A 8 -4.76 13.79 -16.97
N GLN A 9 -4.37 14.98 -16.52
CA GLN A 9 -3.01 15.48 -16.60
C GLN A 9 -2.52 15.84 -15.20
N PHE A 10 -1.37 15.28 -14.80
CA PHE A 10 -0.78 15.53 -13.49
C PHE A 10 0.74 15.39 -13.55
N GLU A 11 1.45 16.06 -12.64
CA GLU A 11 2.89 15.90 -12.48
C GLU A 11 3.19 14.59 -11.75
N VAL A 12 4.15 13.82 -12.28
CA VAL A 12 4.57 12.54 -11.68
C VAL A 12 5.95 12.70 -11.05
N PRO A 13 6.16 12.26 -9.80
CA PRO A 13 7.49 12.25 -9.19
C PRO A 13 8.50 11.49 -10.06
N ARG A 14 9.75 11.99 -10.14
CA ARG A 14 10.79 11.33 -10.96
C ARG A 14 11.03 9.85 -10.58
N LYS A 15 10.83 9.52 -9.31
CA LYS A 15 11.00 8.16 -8.77
C LYS A 15 9.64 7.62 -8.33
N PHE A 16 9.19 6.56 -8.99
CA PHE A 16 8.05 5.74 -8.59
C PHE A 16 8.21 4.32 -9.13
N ARG A 17 7.45 3.36 -8.60
CA ARG A 17 7.50 1.95 -9.03
C ARG A 17 6.33 1.56 -9.92
N TYR A 18 5.12 1.99 -9.55
CA TYR A 18 3.90 1.70 -10.29
C TYR A 18 3.03 2.94 -10.41
N LEU A 19 2.37 3.10 -11.56
CA LEU A 19 1.17 3.89 -11.70
C LEU A 19 -0.02 2.96 -11.50
N SER A 20 -0.86 3.22 -10.51
CA SER A 20 -2.02 2.37 -10.21
C SER A 20 -3.32 3.15 -10.36
N LEU A 21 -4.29 2.54 -11.05
CA LEU A 21 -5.65 3.04 -11.19
C LEU A 21 -6.58 2.10 -10.44
N TYR A 22 -7.42 2.65 -9.57
CA TYR A 22 -8.37 1.89 -8.76
C TYR A 22 -9.79 2.14 -9.25
N LEU A 23 -10.59 1.08 -9.33
CA LEU A 23 -12.02 1.17 -9.54
C LEU A 23 -12.73 0.99 -8.20
N TYR A 24 -13.59 1.94 -7.88
CA TYR A 24 -14.44 1.91 -6.71
C TYR A 24 -15.91 1.87 -7.12
N ASP A 25 -16.70 1.11 -6.36
CA ASP A 25 -18.14 1.22 -6.31
C ASP A 25 -18.52 2.17 -5.18
N ARG A 26 -19.12 3.32 -5.53
CA ARG A 26 -19.48 4.36 -4.57
C ARG A 26 -20.91 4.12 -4.09
N ASP A 27 -21.05 3.57 -2.89
CA ASP A 27 -22.36 3.43 -2.25
C ASP A 27 -22.72 4.74 -1.52
N ARG A 28 -23.64 5.51 -2.12
CA ARG A 28 -24.12 6.78 -1.57
C ARG A 28 -24.93 6.61 -0.28
N HIS A 29 -25.54 5.44 -0.06
CA HIS A 29 -26.36 5.16 1.12
C HIS A 29 -25.50 4.74 2.31
N LEU A 30 -24.49 3.90 2.06
CA LEU A 30 -23.59 3.40 3.10
C LEU A 30 -22.38 4.31 3.36
N LYS A 31 -22.15 5.33 2.53
CA LYS A 31 -20.97 6.23 2.59
C LYS A 31 -19.66 5.44 2.65
N GLN A 32 -19.63 4.27 2.01
CA GLN A 32 -18.47 3.41 1.90
C GLN A 32 -18.17 3.18 0.44
N ASP A 33 -16.93 3.47 0.05
CA ASP A 33 -16.43 3.17 -1.28
C ASP A 33 -15.80 1.78 -1.25
N LYS A 34 -16.41 0.84 -1.98
CA LYS A 34 -15.91 -0.52 -2.08
C LYS A 34 -14.95 -0.62 -3.25
N VAL A 35 -13.72 -1.07 -3.01
CA VAL A 35 -12.79 -1.33 -4.11
C VAL A 35 -13.27 -2.54 -4.93
N LEU A 36 -13.41 -2.36 -6.23
CA LEU A 36 -13.76 -3.43 -7.18
C LEU A 36 -12.52 -4.11 -7.75
N GLY A 37 -11.43 -3.34 -7.90
CA GLY A 37 -10.17 -3.83 -8.43
C GLY A 37 -9.24 -2.69 -8.81
N LYS A 38 -8.06 -3.06 -9.32
CA LYS A 38 -7.06 -2.10 -9.80
C LYS A 38 -6.35 -2.57 -11.06
N VAL A 39 -5.73 -1.63 -11.74
CA VAL A 39 -4.69 -1.84 -12.77
C VAL A 39 -3.42 -1.19 -12.25
N ALA A 40 -2.30 -1.93 -12.26
CA ALA A 40 -1.00 -1.41 -11.84
C ALA A 40 0.03 -1.59 -12.98
N ILE A 41 0.55 -0.47 -13.48
CA ILE A 41 1.52 -0.43 -14.57
C ILE A 41 2.88 -0.06 -13.98
N LYS A 42 3.90 -0.87 -14.23
CA LYS A 42 5.26 -0.57 -13.79
C LYS A 42 5.79 0.68 -14.48
N ARG A 43 6.56 1.50 -13.76
CA ARG A 43 7.21 2.67 -14.35
C ARG A 43 8.02 2.30 -15.57
N GLU A 44 8.80 1.22 -15.48
CA GLU A 44 9.62 0.71 -16.58
C GLU A 44 8.81 0.29 -17.80
N ASP A 45 7.53 -0.07 -17.66
CA ASP A 45 6.71 -0.56 -18.78
C ASP A 45 5.87 0.57 -19.43
N LEU A 46 5.76 1.74 -18.80
CA LEU A 46 4.88 2.83 -19.29
C LEU A 46 5.17 3.25 -20.74
N HIS A 47 6.44 3.25 -21.13
CA HIS A 47 6.85 3.65 -22.48
C HIS A 47 6.33 2.70 -23.57
N LEU A 48 5.98 1.45 -23.23
CA LEU A 48 5.49 0.46 -24.18
C LEU A 48 4.07 0.77 -24.68
N TYR A 49 3.31 1.58 -23.92
CA TYR A 49 1.90 1.88 -24.17
C TYR A 49 1.67 3.30 -24.70
N HIS A 50 2.75 4.02 -25.02
CA HIS A 50 2.67 5.41 -25.47
C HIS A 50 1.97 5.51 -26.84
N ASN A 51 1.07 6.50 -26.99
CA ASN A 51 0.28 6.76 -28.20
C ASN A 51 -0.52 5.55 -28.74
N LYS A 52 -0.86 4.60 -27.86
CA LYS A 52 -1.65 3.41 -28.21
C LYS A 52 -2.74 3.17 -27.19
N GLU A 53 -3.90 2.76 -27.67
CA GLU A 53 -4.96 2.26 -26.82
C GLU A 53 -4.63 0.84 -26.36
N HIS A 54 -4.71 0.60 -25.05
CA HIS A 54 -4.39 -0.69 -24.46
C HIS A 54 -5.42 -1.09 -23.41
N TRP A 55 -5.90 -2.32 -23.53
CA TRP A 55 -6.79 -2.94 -22.56
C TRP A 55 -5.96 -3.62 -21.46
N PHE A 56 -6.21 -3.22 -20.22
CA PHE A 56 -5.59 -3.84 -19.06
C PHE A 56 -6.60 -4.66 -18.26
N PRO A 57 -6.25 -5.89 -17.85
CA PRO A 57 -7.12 -6.68 -16.99
C PRO A 57 -7.20 -6.04 -15.60
N ILE A 58 -8.41 -5.85 -15.10
CA ILE A 58 -8.64 -5.44 -13.71
C ILE A 58 -8.28 -6.61 -12.80
N ARG A 59 -7.48 -6.36 -11.77
CA ARG A 59 -7.07 -7.34 -10.77
C ARG A 59 -7.73 -7.05 -9.43
N ALA A 60 -7.96 -8.10 -8.65
CA ALA A 60 -8.41 -7.97 -7.28
C ALA A 60 -7.39 -7.17 -6.45
N VAL A 61 -7.89 -6.48 -5.43
CA VAL A 61 -7.08 -5.78 -4.44
C VAL A 61 -7.09 -6.61 -3.17
N ASP A 62 -5.93 -7.13 -2.79
CA ASP A 62 -5.68 -7.85 -1.54
C ASP A 62 -4.47 -7.24 -0.81
N ALA A 63 -4.25 -7.72 0.42
CA ALA A 63 -3.18 -7.22 1.28
C ALA A 63 -1.78 -7.35 0.65
N ASP A 64 -1.53 -8.44 -0.08
CA ASP A 64 -0.25 -8.69 -0.75
C ASP A 64 -0.04 -7.73 -1.93
N SER A 65 -1.12 -7.43 -2.65
CA SER A 65 -1.11 -6.51 -3.79
C SER A 65 -0.87 -5.06 -3.37
N GLU A 66 -1.19 -4.69 -2.12
CA GLU A 66 -1.07 -3.33 -1.58
C GLU A 66 0.25 -3.08 -0.82
N VAL A 67 1.17 -4.05 -0.80
CA VAL A 67 2.47 -3.89 -0.15
C VAL A 67 3.27 -2.76 -0.81
N GLN A 68 3.40 -1.63 -0.12
CA GLN A 68 4.15 -0.46 -0.60
C GLN A 68 5.62 -0.44 -0.16
N GLY A 69 5.99 -1.29 0.79
CA GLY A 69 7.33 -1.32 1.35
C GLY A 69 7.54 -2.47 2.31
N LYS A 70 8.74 -2.53 2.87
CA LYS A 70 9.10 -3.48 3.93
C LYS A 70 9.77 -2.69 5.04
N ALA A 71 9.46 -3.04 6.28
CA ALA A 71 10.18 -2.56 7.44
C ALA A 71 11.09 -3.67 7.95
N HIS A 72 12.34 -3.33 8.26
CA HIS A 72 13.21 -4.21 9.02
C HIS A 72 13.05 -3.85 10.49
N ILE A 73 12.47 -4.75 11.28
CA ILE A 73 12.10 -4.50 12.67
C ILE A 73 12.95 -5.41 13.55
N GLU A 74 13.65 -4.83 14.52
CA GLU A 74 14.35 -5.55 15.58
C GLU A 74 13.55 -5.45 16.89
N VAL A 75 13.29 -6.59 17.55
CA VAL A 75 12.62 -6.65 18.84
C VAL A 75 13.59 -7.18 19.90
N LYS A 76 13.74 -6.44 21.00
CA LYS A 76 14.57 -6.83 22.15
C LYS A 76 13.78 -6.78 23.45
N PHE A 77 14.06 -7.74 24.33
CA PHE A 77 13.49 -7.81 25.68
C PHE A 77 14.60 -7.68 26.70
N GLU A 78 14.50 -6.69 27.58
CA GLU A 78 15.46 -6.45 28.66
C GLU A 78 14.75 -6.54 30.02
N PRO A 79 15.33 -7.21 31.03
CA PRO A 79 14.74 -7.26 32.36
C PRO A 79 14.62 -5.86 32.96
N VAL A 80 13.54 -5.60 33.71
CA VAL A 80 13.38 -4.32 34.42
C VAL A 80 14.09 -4.38 35.78
N LEU A 81 14.90 -3.39 36.11
CA LEU A 81 15.50 -3.25 37.45
C LEU A 81 14.47 -2.66 38.42
N LYS A 82 14.28 -3.29 39.58
CA LYS A 82 13.60 -2.69 40.73
C LYS A 82 14.56 -1.73 41.46
N GLY A 83 13.99 -0.79 42.22
CA GLY A 83 14.73 0.27 42.92
C GLY A 83 15.84 -0.17 43.89
N ASN A 84 15.98 -1.48 44.15
CA ASN A 84 17.01 -2.07 45.00
C ASN A 84 18.07 -2.87 44.21
N ASN A 85 18.24 -2.63 42.91
CA ASN A 85 19.11 -3.40 41.99
C ASN A 85 18.70 -4.88 41.81
N GLU A 86 17.50 -5.28 42.22
CA GLU A 86 16.95 -6.60 41.93
C GLU A 86 16.31 -6.63 40.53
N LEU A 87 16.60 -7.68 39.76
CA LEU A 87 16.00 -7.91 38.44
C LEU A 87 14.54 -8.38 38.63
N ASP A 88 13.58 -7.71 38.00
CA ASP A 88 12.20 -8.18 37.94
C ASP A 88 12.06 -9.28 36.88
N HIS A 89 12.05 -10.53 37.33
CA HIS A 89 11.96 -11.68 36.43
C HIS A 89 10.57 -11.83 35.79
N HIS A 90 9.58 -11.07 36.25
CA HIS A 90 8.21 -11.12 35.73
C HIS A 90 7.93 -10.02 34.69
N ASN A 91 8.78 -8.99 34.60
CA ASN A 91 8.58 -7.85 33.69
C ASN A 91 9.82 -7.58 32.84
N ASN A 92 9.62 -7.67 31.53
CA ASN A 92 10.62 -7.28 30.54
C ASN A 92 10.19 -5.97 29.86
N ARG A 93 11.13 -5.05 29.71
CA ARG A 93 11.00 -3.92 28.81
C ARG A 93 11.21 -4.40 27.37
N MET A 94 10.18 -4.28 26.55
CA MET A 94 10.28 -4.49 25.11
C MET A 94 10.76 -3.21 24.44
N THR A 95 11.78 -3.30 23.60
CA THR A 95 12.21 -2.24 22.69
C THR A 95 12.09 -2.69 21.24
N VAL A 96 11.63 -1.79 20.38
CA VAL A 96 11.44 -2.01 18.94
C VAL A 96 12.30 -0.98 18.21
N ARG A 97 13.15 -1.43 17.27
CA ARG A 97 14.02 -0.58 16.45
C ARG A 97 13.76 -0.82 14.96
#